data_AF-A0A932BXB2-F1
#
_entry.id   AF-A0A932BXB2-F1
#
_cell.length_a   1.000
_cell.length_b   1.000
_cell.length_c   1.000
_cell.angle_alpha   90.00
_cell.angle_beta   90.00
_cell.angle_gamma   90.00
#
_symmetry.space_group_name_H-M   'P 1'
#
loop_
_entity.id
_entity.type
_entity.pdbx_description
1 polymer ?
#
loop_
_entity_poly.entity_id
_entity_poly.type
_entity_poly.pdbx_seq_one_letter_code
_entity_poly.pdbx_strand_id
1 'polypeptide(L)'
;MRQVRIALTLAMAATLMFSALAASAYAPPASTDALAALADLDTNSAIVVFKQDPLATYDGKIKGYEKTRPDRGKVNPNSAAAKKYLGYLKLQHSEFQRWLQRNVPSAKITSEYFTVLNGVAVSLNGNAIGKLAQNADVLTVEYNALYRPDMSESYKIINAAGAWTAAGGRAGAGAGVKVGVVDSGIDSTHPFFDPTGFSYPAGFPKCDAIDSSSGQADTNCNYTTPKVIVAKVFNNKQNQNGFDAKPLPEVGDHGSHVSGTIAGVTGKTAVVNGVSIDDMSGVAPGAWLGNYN
;
A
#
# COMPACT_ATOMS: atom_id res chain seq x y z
N MET A 1 -96.98 -21.12 -16.12
CA MET A 1 -96.72 -22.47 -15.58
C MET A 1 -95.21 -22.71 -15.53
N ARG A 2 -94.73 -23.37 -14.46
CA ARG A 2 -93.35 -23.79 -14.10
C ARG A 2 -92.37 -22.66 -13.71
N GLN A 3 -92.09 -22.42 -12.43
CA GLN A 3 -91.30 -23.19 -11.43
C GLN A 3 -89.77 -23.11 -11.63
N VAL A 4 -89.14 -22.32 -10.74
CA VAL A 4 -87.92 -22.56 -9.93
C VAL A 4 -86.77 -23.38 -10.55
N ARG A 5 -85.54 -22.84 -10.46
CA ARG A 5 -84.35 -23.52 -9.88
C ARG A 5 -83.16 -22.57 -9.70
N ILE A 6 -82.80 -22.38 -8.43
CA ILE A 6 -81.46 -22.02 -7.96
C ILE A 6 -80.56 -23.25 -8.19
N ALA A 7 -79.36 -23.06 -8.75
CA ALA A 7 -78.26 -24.02 -8.57
C ALA A 7 -76.89 -23.37 -8.82
N LEU A 8 -76.07 -23.47 -7.77
CA LEU A 8 -74.61 -23.38 -7.67
C LEU A 8 -73.81 -23.71 -8.94
N THR A 9 -72.75 -22.92 -9.16
CA THR A 9 -71.45 -23.45 -9.62
C THR A 9 -70.32 -22.87 -8.77
N LEU A 10 -69.67 -23.75 -8.01
CA LEU A 10 -68.32 -23.59 -7.44
C LEU A 10 -67.31 -23.33 -8.57
N ALA A 11 -66.38 -22.40 -8.37
CA ALA A 11 -65.08 -22.43 -9.03
C ALA A 11 -63.99 -22.10 -8.01
N MET A 12 -63.03 -23.01 -7.91
CA MET A 12 -61.94 -23.09 -6.94
C MET A 12 -61.10 -21.82 -6.85
N ALA A 13 -60.83 -21.38 -5.61
CA ALA A 13 -59.74 -20.47 -5.30
C ALA A 13 -58.41 -21.24 -5.40
N ALA A 14 -57.64 -20.98 -6.45
CA ALA A 14 -56.24 -21.42 -6.53
C ALA A 14 -55.37 -20.43 -5.76
N THR A 15 -55.00 -20.79 -4.53
CA THR A 15 -53.95 -20.09 -3.77
C THR A 15 -52.59 -20.39 -4.41
N LEU A 16 -52.07 -19.42 -5.17
CA LEU A 16 -50.66 -19.37 -5.58
C LEU A 16 -49.81 -19.04 -4.35
N MET A 17 -49.17 -20.05 -3.77
CA MET A 17 -48.06 -19.83 -2.83
C MET A 17 -46.87 -19.27 -3.60
N PHE A 18 -46.63 -17.96 -3.47
CA PHE A 18 -45.37 -17.35 -3.87
C PHE A 18 -44.32 -17.72 -2.82
N SER A 19 -43.50 -18.73 -3.11
CA SER A 19 -42.27 -18.97 -2.36
C SER A 19 -41.30 -17.83 -2.66
N ALA A 20 -41.18 -16.88 -1.73
CA ALA A 20 -40.14 -15.86 -1.79
C ALA A 20 -38.77 -16.55 -1.63
N LEU A 21 -38.05 -16.74 -2.74
CA LEU A 21 -36.61 -16.97 -2.65
C LEU A 21 -35.99 -15.71 -2.05
N ALA A 22 -35.51 -15.81 -0.82
CA ALA A 22 -34.62 -14.82 -0.25
C ALA A 22 -33.35 -14.80 -1.11
N ALA A 23 -33.28 -13.84 -2.03
CA ALA A 23 -32.02 -13.48 -2.66
C ALA A 23 -31.13 -12.94 -1.55
N SER A 24 -30.16 -13.75 -1.12
CA SER A 24 -29.03 -13.29 -0.34
C SER A 24 -28.28 -12.27 -1.19
N ALA A 25 -28.62 -10.99 -1.02
CA ALA A 25 -27.85 -9.89 -1.56
C ALA A 25 -26.45 -10.00 -0.97
N TYR A 26 -25.50 -10.42 -1.79
CA TYR A 26 -24.08 -10.36 -1.45
C TYR A 26 -23.75 -8.88 -1.34
N ALA A 27 -23.70 -8.36 -0.12
CA ALA A 27 -23.23 -7.01 0.11
C ALA A 27 -21.79 -6.95 -0.41
N PRO A 28 -21.44 -5.97 -1.26
CA PRO A 28 -20.04 -5.75 -1.60
C PRO A 28 -19.25 -5.56 -0.30
N PRO A 29 -18.02 -6.08 -0.20
CA PRO A 29 -17.19 -5.84 0.98
C PRO A 29 -17.11 -4.34 1.24
N ALA A 30 -17.16 -3.96 2.52
CA ALA A 30 -17.06 -2.58 2.93
C ALA A 30 -15.80 -1.95 2.34
N SER A 31 -15.92 -0.73 1.81
CA SER A 31 -14.77 0.06 1.36
C SER A 31 -13.78 0.21 2.52
N THR A 32 -12.50 -0.10 2.26
CA THR A 32 -11.38 0.07 3.20
C THR A 32 -11.05 1.53 3.48
N ASP A 33 -11.67 2.48 2.77
CA ASP A 33 -11.60 3.91 3.07
C ASP A 33 -12.53 4.30 4.23
N ALA A 34 -13.27 3.35 4.81
CA ALA A 34 -13.97 3.57 6.05
C ALA A 34 -12.97 3.89 7.17
N LEU A 35 -13.28 4.91 7.97
CA LEU A 35 -12.48 5.26 9.16
C LEU A 35 -12.22 3.99 9.98
N ALA A 36 -10.95 3.72 10.26
CA ALA A 36 -10.54 2.57 11.06
C ALA A 36 -11.35 2.54 12.37
N ALA A 37 -11.92 1.38 12.69
CA ALA A 37 -12.59 1.20 13.97
C ALA A 37 -11.56 1.38 15.11
N LEU A 38 -11.98 1.84 16.29
CA LEU A 38 -11.10 2.03 17.44
C LEU A 38 -10.28 0.77 17.81
N ALA A 39 -10.80 -0.42 17.46
CA ALA A 39 -10.14 -1.70 17.67
C ALA A 39 -8.90 -1.93 16.78
N ASP A 40 -8.75 -1.16 15.70
CA ASP A 40 -7.64 -1.25 14.76
C ASP A 40 -6.58 -0.16 15.01
N LEU A 41 -6.70 0.62 16.09
CA LEU A 41 -5.70 1.63 16.45
C LEU A 41 -4.68 1.06 17.43
N ASP A 42 -3.39 1.19 17.11
CA ASP A 42 -2.33 1.04 18.10
C ASP A 42 -2.24 2.31 18.96
N THR A 43 -2.83 2.25 20.15
CA THR A 43 -2.83 3.36 21.09
C THR A 43 -1.48 3.59 21.77
N ASN A 44 -0.45 2.77 21.49
CA ASN A 44 0.90 2.95 22.02
C ASN A 44 1.79 3.79 21.11
N SER A 45 1.36 4.06 19.87
CA SER A 45 2.14 4.84 18.92
C SER A 45 1.30 5.86 18.17
N ALA A 46 1.94 6.98 17.80
CA ALA A 46 1.29 8.06 17.09
C ALA A 46 2.21 8.67 16.03
N ILE A 47 1.59 9.21 14.98
CA ILE A 47 2.22 10.13 14.06
C ILE A 47 1.87 11.55 14.48
N VAL A 48 2.89 12.37 14.64
CA VAL A 48 2.77 13.83 14.84
C VAL A 48 3.15 14.50 13.54
N VAL A 49 2.24 15.28 12.97
CA VAL A 49 2.49 16.07 11.76
C VAL A 49 2.67 17.53 12.16
N PHE A 50 3.68 18.20 11.62
CA PHE A 50 3.98 19.60 11.90
C PHE A 50 3.36 20.54 10.88
N LYS A 51 3.22 21.82 11.26
CA LYS A 51 2.58 22.85 10.43
C LYS A 51 3.36 23.25 9.19
N GLN A 52 4.69 23.10 9.19
CA GLN A 52 5.49 23.48 8.02
C GLN A 52 5.41 22.43 6.92
N ASP A 53 5.53 22.86 5.67
CA ASP A 53 5.41 21.96 4.53
C ASP A 53 6.61 21.00 4.47
N PRO A 54 6.43 19.73 4.09
CA PRO A 54 7.54 18.83 3.82
C PRO A 54 8.38 19.27 2.63
N LEU A 55 9.60 18.74 2.54
CA LEU A 55 10.58 19.08 1.50
C LEU A 55 10.01 18.95 0.08
N ALA A 56 9.16 17.96 -0.18
CA ALA A 56 8.62 17.69 -1.51
C ALA A 56 7.58 18.73 -1.96
N THR A 57 6.90 19.41 -1.03
CA THR A 57 5.78 20.32 -1.35
C THR A 57 6.04 21.78 -0.98
N TYR A 58 7.11 22.06 -0.24
CA TYR A 58 7.48 23.41 0.19
C TYR A 58 7.68 24.37 -0.98
N ASP A 59 6.95 25.48 -0.92
CA ASP A 59 6.76 26.45 -2.00
C ASP A 59 7.67 27.68 -1.91
N GLY A 60 8.50 27.79 -0.86
CA GLY A 60 9.39 28.94 -0.66
C GLY A 60 8.79 30.08 0.19
N LYS A 61 7.67 29.85 0.89
CA LYS A 61 6.98 30.89 1.69
C LYS A 61 7.78 31.46 2.86
N ILE A 62 8.84 30.80 3.34
CA ILE A 62 9.66 31.26 4.46
C ILE A 62 10.84 32.09 3.93
N LYS A 63 10.92 33.33 4.40
CA LYS A 63 12.02 34.24 4.05
C LYS A 63 13.37 33.61 4.37
N GLY A 64 14.25 33.58 3.37
CA GLY A 64 15.58 32.98 3.50
C GLY A 64 15.64 31.49 3.19
N TYR A 65 14.53 30.84 2.85
CA TYR A 65 14.48 29.44 2.39
C TYR A 65 13.80 29.33 1.03
N GLU A 66 14.58 28.99 0.02
CA GLU A 66 14.15 28.88 -1.37
C GLU A 66 13.19 27.70 -1.59
N LYS A 67 12.27 27.83 -2.56
CA LYS A 67 11.33 26.78 -2.97
C LYS A 67 12.06 25.47 -3.29
N THR A 68 11.54 24.35 -2.78
CA THR A 68 12.09 23.01 -3.04
C THR A 68 11.15 22.13 -3.85
N ARG A 69 9.84 22.41 -3.85
CA ARG A 69 8.86 21.72 -4.69
C ARG A 69 9.23 21.88 -6.17
N PRO A 70 9.36 20.79 -6.94
CA PRO A 70 9.59 20.88 -8.37
C PRO A 70 8.31 21.36 -9.10
N ASP A 71 8.46 22.06 -10.22
CA ASP A 71 7.31 22.38 -11.09
C ASP A 71 6.79 21.14 -11.82
N ARG A 72 7.70 20.21 -12.16
CA ARG A 72 7.41 18.90 -12.73
C ARG A 72 8.43 17.87 -12.24
N GLY A 73 8.01 16.64 -12.05
CA GLY A 73 8.91 15.53 -11.70
C GLY A 73 9.19 15.41 -10.21
N LYS A 74 10.37 14.89 -9.86
CA LYS A 74 10.76 14.53 -8.48
C LYS A 74 11.54 15.65 -7.82
N VAL A 75 11.34 15.82 -6.51
CA VAL A 75 12.19 16.70 -5.70
C VAL A 75 13.64 16.26 -5.79
N ASN A 76 14.57 17.21 -5.94
CA ASN A 76 16.00 16.94 -5.89
C ASN A 76 16.51 17.19 -4.46
N PRO A 77 16.66 16.14 -3.62
CA PRO A 77 17.10 16.31 -2.23
C PRO A 77 18.54 16.82 -2.11
N ASN A 78 19.33 16.73 -3.19
CA ASN A 78 20.73 17.13 -3.20
C ASN A 78 20.96 18.59 -3.58
N SER A 79 19.90 19.31 -4.00
CA SER A 79 19.99 20.74 -4.33
C SER A 79 20.35 21.58 -3.09
N ALA A 80 21.00 22.74 -3.31
CA ALA A 80 21.36 23.64 -2.22
C ALA A 80 20.11 24.12 -1.43
N ALA A 81 19.03 24.47 -2.14
CA ALA A 81 17.75 24.81 -1.53
C ALA A 81 17.19 23.67 -0.67
N ALA A 82 17.19 22.43 -1.20
CA ALA A 82 16.71 21.27 -0.45
C ALA A 82 17.53 20.99 0.81
N LYS A 83 18.86 21.02 0.73
CA LYS A 83 19.74 20.82 1.89
C LYS A 83 19.53 21.89 2.95
N LYS A 84 19.37 23.16 2.53
CA LYS A 84 19.14 24.29 3.43
C LYS A 84 17.78 24.19 4.13
N TYR A 85 16.72 23.91 3.39
CA TYR A 85 15.38 23.73 3.96
C TYR A 85 15.28 22.47 4.84
N LEU A 86 15.93 21.38 4.46
CA LEU A 86 16.04 20.19 5.30
C LEU A 86 16.74 20.50 6.63
N GLY A 87 17.77 21.35 6.62
CA GLY A 87 18.41 21.84 7.84
C GLY A 87 17.44 22.61 8.74
N TYR A 88 16.55 23.41 8.16
CA TYR A 88 15.49 24.11 8.89
C TYR A 88 14.50 23.13 9.54
N LEU A 89 13.98 22.15 8.79
CA LEU A 89 13.07 21.16 9.34
C LEU A 89 13.71 20.33 10.49
N LYS A 90 14.99 19.97 10.35
CA LYS A 90 15.73 19.27 11.41
C LYS A 90 15.84 20.09 12.70
N LEU A 91 16.00 21.41 12.60
CA LEU A 91 15.98 22.28 13.78
C LEU A 91 14.62 22.27 14.46
N GLN A 92 13.53 22.35 13.70
CA GLN A 92 12.17 22.27 14.24
C GLN A 92 11.89 20.93 14.94
N HIS A 93 12.30 19.81 14.33
CA HIS A 93 12.18 18.51 14.96
C HIS A 93 12.96 18.42 16.27
N SER A 94 14.17 19.00 16.31
CA SER A 94 14.99 19.06 17.52
C SER A 94 14.34 19.90 18.63
N GLU A 95 13.63 20.98 18.26
CA GLU A 95 12.84 21.79 19.19
C GLU A 95 11.65 21.01 19.75
N PHE A 96 10.91 20.30 18.88
CA PHE A 96 9.85 19.41 19.30
C PHE A 96 10.37 18.31 20.23
N GLN A 97 11.51 17.69 19.93
CA GLN A 97 12.12 16.68 20.80
C GLN A 97 12.42 17.24 22.20
N ARG A 98 13.01 18.45 22.29
CA ARG A 98 13.25 19.11 23.58
C ARG A 98 11.97 19.46 24.31
N TRP A 99 10.91 19.84 23.59
CA TRP A 99 9.60 20.07 24.18
C TRP A 99 8.99 18.76 24.69
N LEU A 100 9.07 17.67 23.91
CA LEU A 100 8.53 16.36 24.25
C LEU A 100 9.19 15.81 25.52
N GLN A 101 10.52 15.89 25.61
CA GLN A 101 11.27 15.47 26.79
C GLN A 101 10.86 16.22 28.07
N ARG A 102 10.47 17.49 27.97
CA ARG A 102 10.06 18.31 29.12
C ARG A 102 8.60 18.09 29.53
N ASN A 103 7.70 17.90 28.56
CA ASN A 103 6.25 17.90 28.81
C ASN A 103 5.66 16.48 28.84
N VAL A 104 6.31 15.53 28.15
CA VAL A 104 5.87 14.14 28.01
C VAL A 104 7.09 13.20 28.09
N PRO A 105 7.83 13.19 29.22
CA PRO A 105 9.18 12.60 29.31
C PRO A 105 9.25 11.10 29.01
N SER A 106 8.15 10.35 29.18
CA SER A 106 8.11 8.93 28.82
C SER A 106 7.90 8.68 27.33
N ALA A 107 7.38 9.65 26.56
CA ALA A 107 7.22 9.49 25.11
C ALA A 107 8.56 9.59 24.39
N LYS A 108 8.74 8.82 23.31
CA LYS A 108 10.00 8.74 22.56
C LYS A 108 9.75 8.84 21.07
N ILE A 109 10.47 9.73 20.38
CA ILE A 109 10.52 9.74 18.92
C ILE A 109 11.20 8.46 18.44
N THR A 110 10.53 7.71 17.58
CA THR A 110 11.02 6.45 16.99
C THR A 110 11.44 6.62 15.54
N SER A 111 10.91 7.61 14.84
CA SER A 111 11.27 7.93 13.45
C SER A 111 10.98 9.39 13.13
N GLU A 112 11.73 9.93 12.16
CA GLU A 112 11.55 11.29 11.67
C GLU A 112 11.32 11.31 10.16
N TYR A 113 10.37 12.13 9.73
CA TYR A 113 9.97 12.28 8.34
C TYR A 113 10.13 13.74 7.92
N PHE A 114 10.81 13.96 6.80
CA PHE A 114 11.07 15.30 6.27
C PHE A 114 10.64 15.48 4.81
N THR A 115 10.62 14.39 4.04
CA THR A 115 10.58 14.46 2.58
C THR A 115 9.16 14.59 2.04
N VAL A 116 8.32 13.58 2.30
CA VAL A 116 6.92 13.53 1.85
C VAL A 116 5.94 13.95 2.94
N LEU A 117 6.36 13.80 4.19
CA LEU A 117 5.67 14.21 5.40
C LEU A 117 6.66 15.00 6.26
N ASN A 118 6.19 16.05 6.91
CA ASN A 118 6.94 16.78 7.93
C ASN A 118 6.38 16.37 9.28
N GLY A 119 7.04 15.43 9.95
CA GLY A 119 6.48 14.81 11.14
C GLY A 119 7.38 13.79 11.78
N VAL A 120 6.92 13.24 12.90
CA VAL A 120 7.64 12.20 13.65
C VAL A 120 6.71 11.07 14.05
N ALA A 121 7.23 9.86 14.07
CA ALA A 121 6.59 8.75 14.77
C ALA A 121 7.03 8.77 16.24
N VAL A 122 6.09 8.57 17.14
CA VAL A 122 6.30 8.63 18.59
C VAL A 122 5.74 7.37 19.24
N SER A 123 6.54 6.71 20.07
CA SER A 123 6.05 5.78 21.08
C SER A 123 5.52 6.60 22.27
N LEU A 124 4.24 6.41 22.58
CA LEU A 124 3.52 7.20 23.59
C LEU A 124 3.81 6.73 25.02
N ASN A 125 4.21 5.46 25.21
CA ASN A 125 4.54 4.86 26.51
C ASN A 125 3.52 5.23 27.61
N GLY A 126 2.24 4.99 27.32
CA GLY A 126 1.11 5.23 28.25
C GLY A 126 0.54 6.64 28.26
N ASN A 127 1.03 7.56 27.41
CA ASN A 127 0.45 8.91 27.30
C ASN A 127 -0.69 8.98 26.30
N ALA A 128 -1.70 9.81 26.60
CA ALA A 128 -2.71 10.19 25.64
C ALA A 128 -2.12 11.14 24.57
N ILE A 129 -2.54 10.95 23.31
CA ILE A 129 -2.09 11.80 22.17
C ILE A 129 -2.44 13.27 22.34
N GLY A 130 -3.51 13.57 23.09
CA GLY A 130 -3.93 14.94 23.37
C GLY A 130 -2.88 15.78 24.08
N LYS A 131 -1.92 15.17 24.80
CA LYS A 131 -0.78 15.90 25.36
C LYS A 131 0.15 16.43 24.27
N LEU A 132 0.42 15.63 23.24
CA LEU A 132 1.32 16.00 22.14
C LEU A 132 0.72 17.12 21.30
N ALA A 133 -0.61 17.12 21.12
CA ALA A 133 -1.34 18.15 20.39
C ALA A 133 -1.27 19.56 21.03
N GLN A 134 -0.81 19.68 22.28
CA GLN A 134 -0.64 20.97 22.96
C GLN A 134 0.56 21.77 22.45
N ASN A 135 1.48 21.14 21.72
CA ASN A 135 2.62 21.85 21.13
C ASN A 135 2.14 22.75 19.98
N ALA A 136 2.59 24.01 19.97
CA ALA A 136 2.13 25.01 19.01
C ALA A 136 2.56 24.74 17.55
N ASP A 137 3.60 23.94 17.32
CA ASP A 137 4.10 23.59 15.99
C ASP A 137 3.42 22.36 15.40
N VAL A 138 2.63 21.65 16.21
CA VAL A 138 1.87 20.46 15.80
C VAL A 138 0.63 20.88 15.03
N LEU A 139 0.43 20.25 13.87
CA LEU A 139 -0.76 20.37 13.03
C LEU A 139 -1.80 19.33 13.42
N THR A 140 -1.40 18.06 13.49
CA THR A 140 -2.27 16.93 13.88
C THR A 140 -1.45 15.86 14.61
N VAL A 141 -2.11 15.10 15.47
CA VAL A 141 -1.58 13.90 16.11
C VAL A 141 -2.60 12.79 15.95
N GLU A 142 -2.18 11.69 15.34
CA GLU A 142 -3.05 10.55 15.05
C GLU A 142 -2.42 9.26 15.56
N TYR A 143 -3.25 8.36 16.08
CA TYR A 143 -2.80 7.00 16.41
C TYR A 143 -2.43 6.24 15.13
N ASN A 144 -1.52 5.28 15.25
CA ASN A 144 -1.24 4.37 14.15
C ASN A 144 -2.43 3.43 13.92
N ALA A 145 -2.89 3.34 12.67
CA ALA A 145 -3.87 2.33 12.27
C ALA A 145 -3.17 1.03 11.84
N LEU A 146 -3.71 -0.10 12.27
CA LEU A 146 -3.31 -1.43 11.86
C LEU A 146 -4.11 -1.83 10.62
N TYR A 147 -3.41 -2.00 9.51
CA TYR A 147 -3.99 -2.53 8.28
C TYR A 147 -3.77 -4.05 8.22
N ARG A 148 -4.73 -4.76 7.64
CA ARG A 148 -4.62 -6.19 7.35
C ARG A 148 -4.69 -6.41 5.84
N PRO A 149 -4.02 -7.45 5.31
CA PRO A 149 -4.16 -7.80 3.91
C PRO A 149 -5.62 -8.07 3.55
N ASP A 150 -6.09 -7.47 2.46
CA ASP A 150 -7.44 -7.67 1.93
C ASP A 150 -7.33 -8.01 0.44
N MET A 151 -7.81 -9.19 0.02
CA MET A 151 -8.21 -9.41 -1.37
C MET A 151 -9.14 -10.61 -1.58
N SER A 152 -10.14 -10.42 -2.44
CA SER A 152 -10.76 -11.45 -3.28
C SER A 152 -10.85 -10.93 -4.73
N GLU A 153 -10.68 -11.86 -5.70
CA GLU A 153 -10.39 -11.74 -7.15
C GLU A 153 -10.95 -10.54 -7.97
N SER A 154 -10.26 -10.09 -9.04
CA SER A 154 -10.74 -8.93 -9.84
C SER A 154 -10.52 -8.92 -11.37
N TYR A 155 -9.73 -9.81 -12.01
CA TYR A 155 -9.33 -9.56 -13.41
C TYR A 155 -10.48 -9.60 -14.43
N LYS A 156 -11.55 -10.38 -14.18
CA LYS A 156 -12.73 -10.44 -15.07
C LYS A 156 -13.63 -9.22 -14.99
N ILE A 157 -13.53 -8.43 -13.92
CA ILE A 157 -14.39 -7.26 -13.67
C ILE A 157 -13.80 -5.98 -14.29
N ILE A 158 -12.47 -5.91 -14.47
CA ILE A 158 -11.76 -4.69 -14.89
C ILE A 158 -11.55 -4.54 -16.41
N ASN A 159 -12.17 -5.38 -17.25
CA ASN A 159 -12.05 -5.35 -18.72
C ASN A 159 -10.58 -5.37 -19.23
N ALA A 160 -9.72 -6.17 -18.61
CA ALA A 160 -8.29 -6.22 -18.96
C ALA A 160 -8.01 -6.60 -20.43
N ALA A 161 -8.90 -7.38 -21.06
CA ALA A 161 -8.74 -7.83 -22.45
C ALA A 161 -8.66 -6.67 -23.46
N GLY A 162 -9.52 -5.66 -23.32
CA GLY A 162 -9.47 -4.47 -24.20
C GLY A 162 -8.19 -3.66 -24.04
N ALA A 163 -7.68 -3.56 -22.81
CA ALA A 163 -6.41 -2.90 -22.51
C ALA A 163 -5.21 -3.65 -23.11
N TRP A 164 -5.21 -4.98 -23.11
CA TRP A 164 -4.16 -5.78 -23.73
C TRP A 164 -4.09 -5.61 -25.24
N THR A 165 -5.23 -5.54 -25.93
CA THR A 165 -5.26 -5.25 -27.37
C THR A 165 -4.65 -3.88 -27.66
N ALA A 166 -5.02 -2.86 -26.87
CA ALA A 166 -4.47 -1.50 -27.01
C ALA A 166 -2.96 -1.44 -26.72
N ALA A 167 -2.44 -2.30 -25.85
CA ALA A 167 -1.02 -2.39 -25.50
C ALA A 167 -0.18 -3.22 -26.50
N GLY A 168 -0.76 -3.68 -27.61
CA GLY A 168 -0.05 -4.50 -28.60
C GLY A 168 0.08 -5.98 -28.23
N GLY A 169 -0.70 -6.45 -27.25
CA GLY A 169 -0.74 -7.83 -26.79
C GLY A 169 -0.45 -7.99 -25.30
N ARG A 170 -1.00 -9.07 -24.71
CA ARG A 170 -0.92 -9.37 -23.27
C ARG A 170 0.52 -9.53 -22.76
N ALA A 171 1.38 -10.19 -23.52
CA ALA A 171 2.76 -10.47 -23.10
C ALA A 171 3.61 -9.20 -22.88
N GLY A 172 3.38 -8.16 -23.69
CA GLY A 172 4.07 -6.88 -23.59
C GLY A 172 3.37 -5.84 -22.71
N ALA A 173 2.17 -6.14 -22.19
CA ALA A 173 1.39 -5.17 -21.43
C ALA A 173 2.15 -4.72 -20.17
N GLY A 174 2.34 -3.40 -20.03
CA GLY A 174 3.12 -2.80 -18.96
C GLY A 174 4.64 -2.81 -19.15
N ALA A 175 5.15 -3.21 -20.32
CA ALA A 175 6.58 -3.08 -20.63
C ALA A 175 7.05 -1.63 -20.44
N GLY A 176 8.20 -1.46 -19.77
CA GLY A 176 8.72 -0.14 -19.41
C GLY A 176 8.18 0.42 -18.08
N VAL A 177 7.09 -0.14 -17.54
CA VAL A 177 6.47 0.30 -16.29
C VAL A 177 7.11 -0.41 -15.09
N LYS A 178 7.27 0.31 -13.98
CA LYS A 178 7.79 -0.20 -12.71
C LYS A 178 6.70 -0.02 -11.66
N VAL A 179 6.31 -1.10 -10.98
CA VAL A 179 5.26 -1.09 -9.96
C VAL A 179 5.88 -1.47 -8.62
N GLY A 180 5.83 -0.55 -7.64
CA GLY A 180 6.23 -0.85 -6.27
C GLY A 180 5.05 -1.42 -5.48
N VAL A 181 5.26 -2.55 -4.82
CA VAL A 181 4.26 -3.25 -4.02
C VAL A 181 4.69 -3.16 -2.56
N VAL A 182 3.86 -2.47 -1.75
CA VAL A 182 4.02 -2.37 -0.30
C VAL A 182 3.10 -3.40 0.34
N ASP A 183 3.66 -4.55 0.73
CA ASP A 183 2.88 -5.72 1.17
C ASP A 183 3.77 -6.71 1.95
N SER A 184 3.33 -7.94 2.19
CA SER A 184 4.02 -8.96 3.00
C SER A 184 5.32 -9.52 2.42
N GLY A 185 5.81 -8.98 1.29
CA GLY A 185 6.98 -9.47 0.55
C GLY A 185 6.62 -10.19 -0.75
N ILE A 186 7.62 -10.36 -1.62
CA ILE A 186 7.51 -11.12 -2.87
C ILE A 186 8.49 -12.30 -2.83
N ASP A 187 7.99 -13.51 -3.06
CA ASP A 187 8.83 -14.67 -3.36
C ASP A 187 9.33 -14.55 -4.80
N SER A 188 10.47 -13.87 -4.98
CA SER A 188 11.06 -13.64 -6.30
C SER A 188 11.58 -14.91 -6.99
N THR A 189 11.59 -16.06 -6.31
CA THR A 189 11.93 -17.36 -6.90
C THR A 189 10.74 -18.09 -7.49
N HIS A 190 9.51 -17.63 -7.21
CA HIS A 190 8.30 -18.26 -7.72
C HIS A 190 8.26 -18.22 -9.26
N PRO A 191 7.89 -19.33 -9.95
CA PRO A 191 7.90 -19.39 -11.43
C PRO A 191 7.07 -18.34 -12.14
N PHE A 192 6.11 -17.71 -11.46
CA PHE A 192 5.30 -16.62 -11.99
C PHE A 192 6.06 -15.27 -12.10
N PHE A 193 7.22 -15.18 -11.46
CA PHE A 193 8.15 -14.04 -11.56
C PHE A 193 9.46 -14.41 -12.28
N ASP A 194 9.40 -15.42 -13.15
CA ASP A 194 10.48 -15.84 -14.02
C ASP A 194 11.09 -14.64 -14.77
N PRO A 195 12.40 -14.36 -14.60
CA PRO A 195 13.06 -13.19 -15.18
C PRO A 195 13.43 -13.36 -16.65
N THR A 196 13.12 -14.49 -17.29
CA THR A 196 13.45 -14.73 -18.70
C THR A 196 12.86 -13.64 -19.60
N GLY A 197 13.72 -13.01 -20.41
CA GLY A 197 13.33 -11.91 -21.29
C GLY A 197 13.33 -10.51 -20.64
N PHE A 198 13.66 -10.42 -19.34
CA PHE A 198 13.84 -9.15 -18.64
C PHE A 198 15.31 -8.83 -18.42
N SER A 199 15.63 -7.54 -18.39
CA SER A 199 16.90 -7.00 -17.92
C SER A 199 16.64 -5.96 -16.83
N TYR A 200 17.61 -5.73 -15.95
CA TYR A 200 17.52 -4.60 -15.02
C TYR A 200 17.44 -3.29 -15.81
N PRO A 201 16.45 -2.42 -15.52
CA PRO A 201 16.43 -1.08 -16.10
C PRO A 201 17.53 -0.22 -15.46
N ALA A 202 17.92 0.87 -16.14
CA ALA A 202 18.93 1.79 -15.62
C ALA A 202 18.61 2.26 -14.18
N GLY A 203 19.61 2.19 -13.29
CA GLY A 203 19.51 2.55 -11.88
C GLY A 203 18.88 1.49 -10.97
N PHE A 204 18.88 0.22 -11.40
CA PHE A 204 18.43 -0.95 -10.64
C PHE A 204 19.47 -2.08 -10.73
N PRO A 205 19.45 -3.07 -9.80
CA PRO A 205 18.52 -3.24 -8.67
C PRO A 205 18.62 -2.16 -7.59
N LYS A 206 17.59 -2.07 -6.74
CA LYS A 206 17.62 -1.29 -5.49
C LYS A 206 17.38 -2.23 -4.32
N CYS A 207 18.28 -2.26 -3.35
CA CYS A 207 18.23 -3.24 -2.28
C CYS A 207 18.51 -2.62 -0.90
N ASP A 208 19.65 -2.93 -0.27
CA ASP A 208 19.96 -2.62 1.12
C ASP A 208 20.27 -1.15 1.42
N ALA A 209 20.53 -0.30 0.42
CA ALA A 209 20.75 1.12 0.68
C ALA A 209 19.48 1.78 1.24
N ILE A 210 19.56 2.37 2.44
CA ILE A 210 18.40 2.96 3.16
C ILE A 210 17.66 3.97 2.28
N ASP A 211 18.40 4.80 1.54
CA ASP A 211 17.84 5.71 0.56
C ASP A 211 18.83 5.93 -0.58
N SER A 212 18.36 5.86 -1.83
CA SER A 212 19.08 6.32 -3.03
C SER A 212 19.60 7.76 -2.95
N SER A 213 19.05 8.60 -2.06
CA SER A 213 19.52 9.97 -1.80
C SER A 213 20.70 10.05 -0.82
N SER A 214 20.94 9.00 -0.02
CA SER A 214 22.00 8.98 1.00
C SER A 214 23.41 8.86 0.40
N GLY A 215 23.51 8.57 -0.90
CA GLY A 215 24.78 8.32 -1.58
C GLY A 215 25.42 6.98 -1.23
N GLN A 216 24.77 6.15 -0.41
CA GLN A 216 25.22 4.78 -0.17
C GLN A 216 24.85 3.90 -1.36
N ALA A 217 25.84 3.14 -1.82
CA ALA A 217 25.62 2.13 -2.85
C ALA A 217 24.87 0.95 -2.26
N ASP A 218 24.03 0.33 -3.09
CA ASP A 218 23.45 -0.98 -2.83
C ASP A 218 24.57 -2.04 -2.88
N THR A 219 24.69 -2.86 -1.83
CA THR A 219 25.76 -3.87 -1.67
C THR A 219 25.24 -5.30 -1.53
N ASN A 220 23.99 -5.48 -1.11
CA ASN A 220 23.37 -6.79 -0.92
C ASN A 220 21.99 -6.85 -1.56
N CYS A 221 21.95 -7.28 -2.82
CA CYS A 221 20.74 -7.36 -3.62
C CYS A 221 20.12 -8.75 -3.68
N ASN A 222 20.21 -9.49 -2.57
CA ASN A 222 19.40 -10.69 -2.37
C ASN A 222 17.92 -10.39 -2.63
N TYR A 223 17.19 -11.41 -3.11
CA TYR A 223 15.76 -11.35 -3.42
C TYR A 223 15.38 -10.43 -4.60
N THR A 224 16.35 -9.84 -5.31
CA THR A 224 16.11 -9.17 -6.59
C THR A 224 16.35 -10.09 -7.78
N THR A 225 15.57 -9.88 -8.84
CA THR A 225 15.76 -10.50 -10.16
C THR A 225 15.51 -9.43 -11.23
N PRO A 226 15.88 -9.66 -12.51
CA PRO A 226 15.48 -8.77 -13.59
C PRO A 226 13.96 -8.54 -13.71
N LYS A 227 13.12 -9.37 -13.07
CA LYS A 227 11.68 -9.18 -12.95
C LYS A 227 11.27 -8.43 -11.67
N VAL A 228 11.88 -8.77 -10.54
CA VAL A 228 11.68 -8.12 -9.22
C VAL A 228 12.89 -7.25 -8.90
N ILE A 229 12.86 -6.00 -9.32
CA ILE A 229 14.04 -5.12 -9.39
C ILE A 229 14.32 -4.33 -8.10
N VAL A 230 13.42 -4.38 -7.12
CA VAL A 230 13.62 -3.78 -5.78
C VAL A 230 13.37 -4.83 -4.72
N ALA A 231 14.18 -4.85 -3.67
CA ALA A 231 13.94 -5.60 -2.44
C ALA A 231 14.29 -4.73 -1.22
N LYS A 232 13.29 -4.18 -0.54
CA LYS A 232 13.45 -3.33 0.64
C LYS A 232 12.53 -3.79 1.76
N VAL A 233 12.95 -3.55 3.00
CA VAL A 233 12.21 -3.89 4.22
C VAL A 233 12.07 -2.65 5.10
N PHE A 234 10.85 -2.24 5.42
CA PHE A 234 10.49 -1.04 6.17
C PHE A 234 10.08 -1.36 7.61
N ASN A 235 9.60 -2.58 7.89
CA ASN A 235 9.30 -3.01 9.27
C ASN A 235 10.51 -3.60 10.02
N ASN A 236 11.73 -3.42 9.50
CA ASN A 236 12.93 -3.78 10.23
C ASN A 236 13.36 -2.62 11.14
N LYS A 237 12.55 -2.33 12.17
CA LYS A 237 12.90 -1.37 13.22
C LYS A 237 14.28 -1.76 13.79
N GLN A 238 15.32 -1.03 13.37
CA GLN A 238 16.69 -1.15 13.89
C GLN A 238 17.31 -2.57 13.86
N ASN A 239 17.10 -3.38 12.81
CA ASN A 239 17.66 -4.74 12.73
C ASN A 239 17.23 -5.68 13.88
N GLN A 240 16.20 -5.35 14.65
CA GLN A 240 15.88 -6.09 15.88
C GLN A 240 15.07 -7.36 15.64
N ASN A 241 14.41 -7.49 14.48
CA ASN A 241 13.53 -8.61 14.20
C ASN A 241 14.11 -9.63 13.21
N GLY A 242 15.26 -9.33 12.59
CA GLY A 242 15.90 -10.23 11.62
C GLY A 242 15.10 -10.45 10.33
N PHE A 243 14.11 -9.60 10.04
CA PHE A 243 13.30 -9.71 8.82
C PHE A 243 14.09 -9.33 7.58
N ASP A 244 13.89 -10.09 6.51
CA ASP A 244 14.41 -9.82 5.17
C ASP A 244 13.25 -9.58 4.19
N ALA A 245 13.56 -9.42 2.90
CA ALA A 245 12.55 -9.12 1.89
C ALA A 245 11.72 -10.35 1.46
N LYS A 246 12.01 -11.55 2.00
CA LYS A 246 11.23 -12.75 1.72
C LYS A 246 9.85 -12.62 2.40
N PRO A 247 8.79 -13.19 1.82
CA PRO A 247 7.54 -13.36 2.54
C PRO A 247 7.76 -14.07 3.88
N LEU A 248 7.32 -13.43 4.97
CA LEU A 248 7.38 -14.05 6.29
C LEU A 248 6.33 -15.17 6.34
N PRO A 249 6.68 -16.38 6.81
CA PRO A 249 5.72 -17.47 6.95
C PRO A 249 4.47 -17.10 7.76
N GLU A 250 4.62 -16.17 8.72
CA GLU A 250 3.57 -15.70 9.62
C GLU A 250 2.66 -14.61 9.01
N VAL A 251 3.15 -13.86 8.01
CA VAL A 251 2.40 -12.76 7.33
C VAL A 251 1.77 -13.25 6.01
N GLY A 252 2.27 -14.36 5.47
CA GLY A 252 1.68 -15.05 4.32
C GLY A 252 2.22 -14.60 2.96
N ASP A 253 1.77 -15.29 1.92
CA ASP A 253 2.13 -15.11 0.51
C ASP A 253 1.33 -13.99 -0.19
N HIS A 254 0.63 -13.14 0.58
CA HIS A 254 -0.25 -12.11 0.06
C HIS A 254 0.46 -11.15 -0.90
N GLY A 255 1.65 -10.66 -0.56
CA GLY A 255 2.44 -9.79 -1.43
C GLY A 255 2.85 -10.47 -2.74
N SER A 256 3.15 -11.77 -2.71
CA SER A 256 3.36 -12.58 -3.92
C SER A 256 2.07 -12.71 -4.73
N HIS A 257 0.93 -12.94 -4.10
CA HIS A 257 -0.36 -13.03 -4.79
C HIS A 257 -0.76 -11.71 -5.46
N VAL A 258 -0.64 -10.59 -4.74
CA VAL A 258 -0.84 -9.21 -5.26
C VAL A 258 0.09 -8.97 -6.45
N SER A 259 1.37 -9.26 -6.29
CA SER A 259 2.37 -9.05 -7.32
C SER A 259 2.13 -9.92 -8.55
N GLY A 260 1.65 -11.16 -8.35
CA GLY A 260 1.26 -12.07 -9.43
C GLY A 260 0.07 -11.53 -10.21
N THR A 261 -0.94 -11.00 -9.51
CA THR A 261 -2.10 -10.34 -10.14
C THR A 261 -1.68 -9.13 -10.97
N ILE A 262 -0.71 -8.35 -10.49
CA ILE A 262 -0.18 -7.18 -11.21
C ILE A 262 0.63 -7.63 -12.43
N ALA A 263 1.70 -8.41 -12.23
CA ALA A 263 2.73 -8.59 -13.25
C ALA A 263 3.29 -10.02 -13.36
N GLY A 264 2.55 -11.05 -12.95
CA GLY A 264 2.92 -12.43 -13.23
C GLY A 264 3.12 -12.67 -14.73
N VAL A 265 4.20 -13.37 -15.11
CA VAL A 265 4.51 -13.68 -16.51
C VAL A 265 3.44 -14.59 -17.13
N THR A 266 3.31 -14.57 -18.45
CA THR A 266 2.30 -15.35 -19.18
C THR A 266 2.64 -16.83 -19.29
N GLY A 267 1.65 -17.65 -19.64
CA GLY A 267 1.87 -19.04 -20.06
C GLY A 267 2.27 -19.97 -18.92
N LYS A 268 1.93 -19.63 -17.68
CA LYS A 268 2.10 -20.53 -16.53
C LYS A 268 0.80 -21.29 -16.27
N THR A 269 0.95 -22.51 -15.78
CA THR A 269 -0.16 -23.37 -15.35
C THR A 269 -0.06 -23.56 -13.85
N ALA A 270 -1.17 -23.38 -13.14
CA ALA A 270 -1.30 -23.79 -11.74
C ALA A 270 -2.26 -24.98 -11.63
N VAL A 271 -2.04 -25.81 -10.60
CA VAL A 271 -2.98 -26.89 -10.25
C VAL A 271 -3.52 -26.59 -8.87
N VAL A 272 -4.84 -26.38 -8.77
CA VAL A 272 -5.53 -26.09 -7.51
C VAL A 272 -6.56 -27.18 -7.27
N ASN A 273 -6.42 -27.93 -6.16
CA ASN A 273 -7.31 -29.05 -5.82
C ASN A 273 -7.49 -30.06 -6.97
N GLY A 274 -6.43 -30.32 -7.73
CA GLY A 274 -6.44 -31.24 -8.88
C GLY A 274 -6.99 -30.66 -10.18
N VAL A 275 -7.38 -29.38 -10.21
CA VAL A 275 -7.83 -28.68 -11.41
C VAL A 275 -6.69 -27.84 -11.99
N SER A 276 -6.35 -28.09 -13.25
CA SER A 276 -5.40 -27.26 -14.00
C SER A 276 -6.03 -25.94 -14.42
N ILE A 277 -5.35 -24.85 -14.12
CA ILE A 277 -5.65 -23.50 -14.59
C ILE A 277 -4.50 -23.09 -15.49
N ASP A 278 -4.72 -23.16 -16.80
CA ASP A 278 -3.73 -22.83 -17.81
C ASP A 278 -3.76 -21.34 -18.20
N ASP A 279 -2.72 -20.89 -18.90
CA ASP A 279 -2.54 -19.52 -19.41
C ASP A 279 -2.71 -18.40 -18.35
N MET A 280 -2.21 -18.68 -17.15
CA MET A 280 -2.14 -17.67 -16.10
C MET A 280 -1.19 -16.55 -16.48
N SER A 281 -1.57 -15.32 -16.14
CA SER A 281 -0.69 -14.15 -16.13
C SER A 281 -1.29 -13.04 -15.26
N GLY A 282 -0.44 -12.10 -14.86
CA GLY A 282 -0.90 -10.82 -14.31
C GLY A 282 -1.53 -9.92 -15.37
N VAL A 283 -2.09 -8.81 -14.94
CA VAL A 283 -2.71 -7.80 -15.81
C VAL A 283 -1.66 -7.08 -16.68
N ALA A 284 -0.44 -6.89 -16.17
CA ALA A 284 0.67 -6.23 -16.85
C ALA A 284 1.94 -7.12 -16.79
N PRO A 285 1.98 -8.25 -17.52
CA PRO A 285 3.09 -9.20 -17.47
C PRO A 285 4.45 -8.63 -17.84
N GLY A 286 4.50 -7.55 -18.63
CA GLY A 286 5.73 -6.87 -19.04
C GLY A 286 6.28 -5.88 -18.01
N ALA A 287 5.56 -5.59 -16.93
CA ALA A 287 6.01 -4.63 -15.91
C ALA A 287 7.10 -5.23 -15.00
N TRP A 288 7.98 -4.36 -14.50
CA TRP A 288 8.89 -4.71 -13.40
C TRP A 288 8.19 -4.50 -12.05
N LEU A 289 8.53 -5.36 -11.08
CA LEU A 289 8.04 -5.28 -9.71
C LEU A 289 9.11 -4.74 -8.77
N GLY A 290 8.71 -3.97 -7.77
CA GLY A 290 9.54 -3.63 -6.62
C GLY A 290 8.91 -4.15 -5.34
N ASN A 291 9.66 -4.95 -4.58
CA ASN A 291 9.25 -5.51 -3.31
C ASN A 291 9.61 -4.52 -2.17
N TYR A 292 8.58 -3.96 -1.53
CA TYR A 292 8.68 -3.08 -0.37
C TYR A 292 7.95 -3.74 0.81
N ASN A 293 8.65 -4.63 1.51
CA ASN A 293 8.13 -5.35 2.68
C ASN A 293 8.05 -4.45 3.92
#